data_AF-A0A9E4KMD1-F1
#
_entry.id   AF-A0A9E4KMD1-F1
#
_cell.length_a   1.000
_cell.length_b   1.000
_cell.length_c   1.000
_cell.angle_alpha   90.00
_cell.angle_beta   90.00
_cell.angle_gamma   90.00
#
_symmetry.space_group_name_H-M   'P 1'
#
loop_
_entity.id
_entity.type
_entity.pdbx_description
1 polymer ?
#
loop_
_entity_poly.entity_id
_entity_poly.type
_entity_poly.pdbx_seq_one_letter_code
_entity_poly.pdbx_strand_id
1 'polypeptide(L)'
;MWERTGGYDTRDFVAECREFNVTPHVARKKGWSAIDGRTTRHESYRVSQKVRKRVESIFGWMKTVGGFRRSRYVGLERTGLCGELVATAYNLVRMSRLIAEREV
;
A
#
# COMPACT_ATOMS: atom_id res chain seq x y z
N MET A 1 4.08 -7.63 12.47
CA MET A 1 5.25 -6.84 12.02
C MET A 1 4.91 -5.75 10.99
N TRP A 2 3.75 -5.79 10.31
CA TRP A 2 3.35 -4.84 9.25
C TRP A 2 2.36 -3.76 9.69
N GLU A 3 2.50 -3.21 10.89
CA GLU A 3 1.74 -2.01 11.32
C GLU A 3 2.53 -0.71 11.16
N ARG A 4 3.73 -0.78 10.58
CA ARG A 4 4.68 0.35 10.44
C ARG A 4 4.78 0.88 9.01
N THR A 5 3.70 1.45 8.47
CA THR A 5 3.80 2.67 7.65
C THR A 5 3.81 3.91 8.55
N GLY A 6 4.43 3.81 9.72
CA GLY A 6 4.30 4.74 10.84
C GLY A 6 5.15 6.01 10.76
N GLY A 7 5.64 6.37 9.56
CA GLY A 7 6.55 7.50 9.36
C GLY A 7 5.91 8.78 8.81
N TYR A 8 4.76 8.68 8.13
CA TYR A 8 4.18 9.82 7.41
C TYR A 8 3.15 10.62 8.22
N ASP A 9 2.76 10.12 9.40
CA ASP A 9 1.89 10.88 10.32
C ASP A 9 2.76 11.84 11.14
N THR A 10 3.28 12.85 10.43
CA THR A 10 4.12 13.94 10.92
C THR A 10 3.55 15.27 10.44
N ARG A 11 3.79 16.34 11.22
CA ARG A 11 3.27 17.67 10.89
C ARG A 11 3.83 18.18 9.57
N ASP A 12 5.13 17.99 9.35
CA ASP A 12 5.83 18.47 8.16
C ASP A 12 5.27 17.81 6.89
N PHE A 13 5.12 16.47 6.88
CA PHE A 13 4.55 15.75 5.75
C PHE A 13 3.11 16.19 5.44
N VAL A 14 2.30 16.38 6.48
CA VAL A 14 0.91 16.85 6.31
C VAL A 14 0.86 18.29 5.80
N ALA A 15 1.78 19.15 6.24
CA ALA A 15 1.91 20.53 5.78
C ALA A 15 2.32 20.58 4.31
N GLU A 16 3.37 19.85 3.92
CA GLU A 16 3.84 19.75 2.53
C GLU A 16 2.73 19.23 1.60
N CYS A 17 2.01 18.17 2.00
CA CYS A 17 0.89 17.68 1.20
C CYS A 17 -0.15 18.77 0.92
N ARG A 18 -0.47 19.59 1.94
CA ARG A 18 -1.44 20.68 1.82
C ARG A 18 -0.93 21.81 0.95
N GLU A 19 0.36 22.13 1.03
CA GLU A 19 1.03 23.10 0.17
C GLU A 19 0.94 22.70 -1.31
N PHE A 20 1.10 21.40 -1.60
CA PHE A 20 0.91 20.85 -2.94
C PHE A 20 -0.56 20.62 -3.33
N ASN A 21 -1.54 21.07 -2.53
CA ASN A 21 -2.97 20.81 -2.73
C ASN A 21 -3.34 19.32 -2.82
N VAL A 22 -2.55 18.44 -2.19
CA VAL A 22 -2.79 17.00 -2.11
C VAL A 22 -3.44 16.64 -0.78
N THR A 23 -4.48 15.79 -0.82
CA THR A 23 -5.11 15.29 0.41
C THR A 23 -4.21 14.26 1.09
N PRO A 24 -3.79 14.47 2.35
CA PRO A 24 -2.88 13.56 3.03
C PRO A 24 -3.62 12.28 3.49
N HIS A 25 -3.57 11.22 2.69
CA HIS A 25 -4.16 9.91 3.00
C HIS A 25 -3.26 9.05 3.91
N VAL A 26 -2.92 9.61 5.07
CA VAL A 26 -2.07 8.96 6.08
C VAL A 26 -2.94 8.29 7.14
N ALA A 27 -2.52 7.13 7.64
CA ALA A 27 -3.18 6.45 8.75
C ALA A 27 -3.08 7.27 10.04
N ARG A 28 -4.21 7.62 10.64
CA ARG A 28 -4.27 8.38 11.90
C ARG A 28 -3.86 7.49 13.08
N LYS A 29 -2.88 7.94 13.88
CA LYS A 29 -2.47 7.30 15.14
C LYS A 29 -3.49 7.51 16.27
N LYS A 30 -3.57 6.55 17.21
CA LYS A 30 -4.40 6.66 18.43
C LYS A 30 -3.64 7.48 19.48
N GLY A 31 -4.20 8.61 19.91
CA GLY A 31 -3.57 9.54 20.86
C GLY A 31 -3.14 10.85 20.18
N TRP A 32 -2.00 10.84 19.49
CA TRP A 32 -1.46 12.00 18.79
C TRP A 32 -1.31 11.72 17.29
N SER A 33 -1.81 12.61 16.44
CA SER A 33 -1.71 12.53 14.98
C SER A 33 -1.62 13.94 14.38
N ALA A 34 -0.88 14.07 13.28
CA ALA A 34 -0.84 15.30 12.48
C ALA A 34 -2.08 15.45 11.59
N ILE A 35 -2.83 14.36 11.36
CA ILE A 35 -4.08 14.37 10.61
C ILE A 35 -5.25 14.75 11.55
N ASP A 36 -6.00 15.77 11.14
CA ASP A 36 -7.21 16.24 11.82
C ASP A 36 -8.49 15.47 11.40
N GLY A 37 -9.58 15.73 12.14
CA GLY A 37 -10.89 15.12 11.89
C GLY A 37 -11.53 15.50 10.55
N ARG A 38 -11.13 16.64 9.95
CA ARG A 38 -11.65 17.09 8.64
C ARG A 38 -11.24 16.11 7.54
N THR A 39 -10.05 15.52 7.63
CA THR A 39 -9.57 14.54 6.64
C THR A 39 -10.20 13.16 6.89
N THR A 40 -10.34 12.75 8.14
CA THR A 40 -10.79 11.38 8.47
C THR A 40 -12.29 11.16 8.36
N ARG A 41 -13.11 12.23 8.31
CA ARG A 41 -14.58 12.12 8.25
C ARG A 41 -15.13 11.58 6.92
N HIS A 42 -14.35 11.67 5.86
CA HIS A 42 -14.81 11.31 4.51
C HIS A 42 -14.70 9.79 4.29
N GLU A 43 -15.70 9.19 3.64
CA GLU A 43 -15.69 7.75 3.32
C GLU A 43 -14.48 7.39 2.42
N SER A 44 -14.09 8.29 1.52
CA SER A 44 -12.89 8.15 0.68
C SER A 44 -11.62 7.91 1.50
N TYR A 45 -11.51 8.52 2.69
CA TYR A 45 -10.39 8.27 3.60
C TYR A 45 -10.41 6.81 4.08
N ARG A 46 -11.57 6.29 4.49
CA ARG A 46 -11.72 4.89 4.95
C ARG A 46 -11.37 3.89 3.84
N VAL A 47 -11.83 4.14 2.62
CA VAL A 47 -11.49 3.32 1.45
C VAL A 47 -9.98 3.36 1.18
N SER A 48 -9.38 4.54 1.19
CA SER A 48 -7.93 4.71 0.98
C SER A 48 -7.11 3.94 2.02
N GLN A 49 -7.51 3.97 3.29
CA GLN A 49 -6.86 3.18 4.36
C GLN A 49 -6.93 1.67 4.09
N LYS A 50 -8.05 1.15 3.59
CA LYS A 50 -8.17 -0.28 3.21
C LYS A 50 -7.27 -0.64 2.03
N VAL A 51 -7.26 0.21 0.99
CA VAL A 51 -6.45 -0.02 -0.22
C VAL A 51 -4.95 0.00 0.11
N ARG A 52 -4.48 0.94 0.93
CA ARG A 52 -3.07 1.00 1.38
C ARG A 52 -2.61 -0.30 2.05
N LYS A 53 -3.40 -0.81 3.00
CA LYS A 53 -3.11 -2.10 3.67
C LYS A 53 -3.09 -3.27 2.69
N ARG A 54 -3.93 -3.24 1.67
CA ARG A 54 -3.94 -4.25 0.62
C ARG A 54 -2.63 -4.21 -0.17
N VAL A 55 -2.16 -3.03 -0.58
CA VAL A 55 -0.87 -2.85 -1.28
C VAL A 55 0.31 -3.42 -0.49
N GLU A 56 0.35 -3.20 0.82
CA GLU A 56 1.38 -3.81 1.69
C GLU A 56 1.35 -5.33 1.69
N SER A 57 0.15 -5.92 1.63
CA SER A 57 -0.02 -7.37 1.52
C SER A 57 0.52 -7.90 0.19
N ILE A 58 0.34 -7.17 -0.91
CA ILE A 58 0.93 -7.50 -2.22
C ILE A 58 2.45 -7.50 -2.12
N PHE A 59 3.05 -6.43 -1.63
CA PHE A 59 4.51 -6.34 -1.50
C PHE A 59 5.08 -7.40 -0.54
N GLY A 60 4.35 -7.74 0.52
CA GLY A 60 4.67 -8.86 1.39
C GLY A 60 4.75 -10.18 0.61
N TRP A 61 3.71 -10.49 -0.16
CA TRP A 61 3.65 -11.70 -1.00
C TRP A 61 4.73 -11.72 -2.08
N MET A 62 4.98 -10.60 -2.76
CA MET A 62 6.04 -10.50 -3.76
C MET A 62 7.41 -10.82 -3.15
N LYS A 63 7.68 -10.34 -1.93
CA LYS A 63 8.93 -10.62 -1.23
C LYS A 63 9.04 -12.08 -0.78
N THR A 64 7.97 -12.66 -0.24
CA THR A 64 8.01 -14.01 0.36
C THR A 64 7.81 -15.13 -0.65
N VAL A 65 6.81 -15.02 -1.52
CA VAL A 65 6.43 -16.04 -2.51
C VAL A 65 7.00 -15.69 -3.88
N GLY A 66 6.96 -14.42 -4.27
CA GLY A 66 7.52 -13.95 -5.55
C GLY A 66 9.05 -13.85 -5.60
N GLY A 67 9.76 -14.21 -4.54
CA GLY A 67 11.23 -14.23 -4.50
C GLY A 67 11.92 -12.87 -4.45
N PHE A 68 11.20 -11.77 -4.23
CA PHE A 68 11.76 -10.41 -4.21
C PHE A 68 12.41 -9.99 -2.87
N ARG A 69 12.52 -10.89 -1.88
CA ARG A 69 13.26 -10.59 -0.64
C ARG A 69 14.73 -10.28 -0.92
N ARG A 70 15.33 -10.94 -1.92
CA ARG A 70 16.62 -10.64 -2.52
C ARG A 70 16.53 -10.94 -4.01
N SER A 71 16.51 -9.91 -4.86
CA SER A 71 16.46 -10.09 -6.31
C SER A 71 17.68 -10.89 -6.78
N ARG A 72 17.46 -11.87 -7.65
CA ARG A 72 18.53 -12.62 -8.33
C ARG A 72 19.10 -11.85 -9.53
N TYR A 73 18.38 -10.82 -9.98
CA TYR A 73 18.72 -10.03 -11.14
C TYR A 73 19.48 -8.76 -10.74
N VAL A 74 20.39 -8.33 -11.60
CA VAL A 74 21.16 -7.10 -11.46
C VAL A 74 20.73 -6.12 -12.54
N GLY A 75 20.58 -4.85 -12.16
CA GLY A 75 20.13 -3.78 -13.06
C GLY A 75 18.62 -3.56 -13.03
N LEU A 76 18.21 -2.33 -13.37
CA LEU A 76 16.82 -1.88 -13.32
C LEU A 76 15.93 -2.63 -14.31
N GLU A 77 16.40 -2.84 -15.53
CA GLU A 77 15.65 -3.49 -16.61
C GLU A 77 15.22 -4.92 -16.24
N ARG A 78 16.19 -5.78 -15.90
CA ARG A 78 15.92 -7.19 -15.56
C ARG A 78 15.10 -7.32 -14.27
N THR A 79 15.37 -6.47 -13.28
CA THR A 79 14.61 -6.46 -12.03
C THR A 79 13.18 -5.97 -12.27
N GLY A 80 12.98 -4.97 -13.13
CA GLY A 80 11.68 -4.45 -13.53
C GLY A 80 10.83 -5.49 -14.23
N LEU A 81 11.37 -6.16 -15.26
CA LEU A 81 10.68 -7.24 -15.96
C LEU A 81 10.24 -8.36 -15.02
N CYS A 82 11.13 -8.83 -14.14
CA CYS A 82 10.76 -9.83 -13.14
C CYS A 82 9.66 -9.31 -12.20
N GLY A 83 9.71 -8.03 -11.84
CA GLY A 83 8.72 -7.38 -10.98
C GLY A 83 7.33 -7.39 -11.62
N GLU A 84 7.25 -7.07 -12.90
CA GLU A 84 6.01 -7.12 -13.69
C GLU A 84 5.44 -8.53 -13.79
N LEU A 85 6.30 -9.53 -14.05
CA LEU A 85 5.88 -10.94 -14.11
C LEU A 85 5.31 -11.40 -12.76
N VAL A 86 5.98 -11.08 -11.64
CA VAL A 86 5.51 -11.45 -10.31
C VAL A 86 4.23 -10.71 -9.93
N ALA A 87 4.11 -9.42 -10.25
CA ALA A 87 2.88 -8.65 -10.03
C ALA A 87 1.71 -9.22 -10.84
N THR A 88 1.96 -9.63 -12.09
CA THR A 88 0.98 -10.27 -12.96
C THR A 88 0.52 -11.61 -12.37
N ALA A 89 1.45 -12.45 -11.93
CA ALA A 89 1.12 -13.71 -11.26
C ALA A 89 0.27 -13.49 -9.99
N TYR A 90 0.60 -12.47 -9.18
CA TYR A 90 -0.21 -12.10 -8.03
C TYR A 90 -1.64 -11.71 -8.42
N ASN A 91 -1.79 -10.91 -9.49
CA ASN A 91 -3.10 -10.51 -9.98
C ASN A 91 -3.94 -11.72 -10.41
N LEU A 92 -3.35 -12.72 -11.08
CA LEU A 92 -4.04 -13.97 -11.44
C LEU A 92 -4.52 -14.74 -10.19
N VAL A 93 -3.64 -14.94 -9.21
CA VAL A 93 -3.99 -15.61 -7.93
C VAL A 93 -5.07 -14.85 -7.18
N ARG A 94 -5.05 -13.51 -7.24
CA ARG A 94 -6.08 -12.69 -6.62
C ARG A 94 -7.42 -12.82 -7.35
N MET A 95 -7.42 -12.80 -8.67
CA MET A 95 -8.64 -12.95 -9.47
C MET A 95 -9.29 -14.32 -9.24
N SER A 96 -8.52 -15.40 -9.18
CA SER A 96 -9.10 -16.73 -8.92
C SER A 96 -9.82 -16.82 -7.58
N ARG A 97 -9.27 -16.20 -6.53
CA ARG A 97 -9.93 -16.11 -5.21
C ARG A 97 -11.19 -15.25 -5.25
N LEU A 98 -11.14 -14.11 -5.92
CA LEU A 98 -12.29 -13.20 -6.04
C LEU A 98 -13.45 -13.81 -6.86
N ILE A 99 -13.14 -14.66 -7.84
CA ILE A 99 -14.15 -15.41 -8.59
C ILE A 99 -14.79 -16.45 -7.68
N ALA A 100 -13.99 -17.25 -6.97
CA ALA A 100 -14.50 -18.26 -6.04
C ALA A 100 -15.37 -17.64 -4.92
N GLU A 101 -14.99 -16.47 -4.39
CA GLU A 101 -15.79 -15.73 -3.40
C GLU A 101 -17.12 -15.19 -3.93
N ARG A 102 -17.29 -15.07 -5.25
CA ARG A 102 -18.55 -14.63 -5.89
C ARG A 102 -19.50 -15.77 -6.23
N GLU A 103 -18.98 -16.99 -6.37
CA GLU A 103 -19.73 -18.19 -6.73
C GLU A 103 -20.34 -18.91 -5.51
N VAL A 104 -20.00 -18.43 -4.30
CA VAL A 104 -20.53 -18.86 -3.00
C VAL A 104 -21.52 -17.83 -2.47
#